data_AF-S4NQ95-F1
#
_entry.id   AF-S4NQ95-F1
#
_cell.length_a   1.000
_cell.length_b   1.000
_cell.length_c   1.000
_cell.angle_alpha   90.00
_cell.angle_beta   90.00
_cell.angle_gamma   90.00
#
_symmetry.space_group_name_H-M   'P 1'
#
loop_
_entity.id
_entity.type
_entity.pdbx_description
1 polymer ?
#
loop_
_entity_poly.entity_id
_entity_poly.type
_entity_poly.pdbx_seq_one_letter_code
_entity_poly.pdbx_strand_id
1 'polypeptide(L)' 'LFKNNPCPHPIIFMRDCEVSHVRALLQFMYVGQVNIAQAQLSAFLRTADALQIRGLTDCSQHNDKKVNR' A
#
# COMPACT_ATOMS: atom_id res chain seq x y z
N LEU A 1 11.24 -9.15 -16.61
CA LEU A 1 10.77 -9.77 -15.36
C LEU A 1 9.27 -10.11 -15.41
N PHE A 2 8.37 -9.20 -15.81
CA PHE A 2 6.91 -9.50 -15.90
C PHE A 2 6.37 -9.92 -17.29
N LYS A 3 7.19 -9.85 -18.35
CA LYS A 3 6.70 -10.05 -19.73
C LYS A 3 6.43 -11.52 -20.12
N ASN A 4 6.97 -12.49 -19.37
CA ASN A 4 6.85 -13.93 -19.67
C ASN A 4 6.57 -14.75 -18.39
N ASN A 5 5.57 -14.35 -17.59
CA ASN A 5 5.13 -15.19 -16.48
C ASN A 5 4.22 -16.31 -17.04
N PRO A 6 4.62 -17.61 -16.96
CA PRO A 6 3.84 -18.70 -17.57
C PRO A 6 2.55 -19.01 -16.81
N CYS A 7 2.36 -18.46 -15.60
CA CYS A 7 1.14 -18.65 -14.84
C CYS A 7 0.15 -17.48 -15.03
N PRO A 8 -1.16 -17.77 -15.13
CA PRO A 8 -2.19 -16.75 -15.34
C PRO A 8 -2.40 -15.84 -14.12
N HIS A 9 -1.76 -16.16 -12.98
CA HIS A 9 -1.88 -15.39 -11.75
C HIS A 9 -0.77 -14.35 -11.64
N PRO A 10 -1.09 -13.07 -11.40
CA PRO A 10 -0.08 -12.04 -11.22
C PRO A 10 0.77 -12.34 -9.99
N ILE A 11 2.09 -12.40 -10.18
CA ILE A 11 3.06 -12.54 -9.10
C ILE A 11 3.60 -11.14 -8.79
N ILE A 12 3.42 -10.69 -7.55
CA ILE A 12 3.88 -9.38 -7.08
C ILE A 12 5.02 -9.60 -6.09
N PHE A 13 6.17 -8.99 -6.36
CA PHE A 13 7.30 -8.96 -5.45
C PHE A 13 7.27 -7.68 -4.63
N MET A 14 6.99 -7.79 -3.34
CA MET A 14 7.06 -6.68 -2.38
C MET A 14 8.29 -6.85 -1.51
N ARG A 15 9.24 -5.93 -1.62
CA ARG A 15 10.44 -5.93 -0.78
C ARG A 15 10.14 -5.17 0.51
N ASP A 16 10.69 -5.64 1.61
CA ASP A 16 10.65 -4.97 2.92
C ASP A 16 9.23 -4.75 3.47
N CYS A 17 8.26 -5.57 3.04
CA CYS A 17 6.90 -5.57 3.56
C CYS A 17 6.66 -6.82 4.40
N GLU A 18 6.28 -6.64 5.66
CA GLU A 18 5.86 -7.75 6.50
C GLU A 18 4.53 -8.32 5.98
N VAL A 19 4.42 -9.65 5.92
CA VAL A 19 3.20 -10.34 5.44
C VAL A 19 1.96 -9.92 6.23
N SER A 20 2.13 -9.69 7.54
CA SER A 20 1.05 -9.22 8.42
C SER A 20 0.50 -7.86 7.99
N HIS A 21 1.37 -6.91 7.63
CA HIS A 21 0.98 -5.59 7.15
C HIS A 21 0.25 -5.69 5.81
N VAL A 22 0.74 -6.50 4.87
CA VAL A 22 0.08 -6.68 3.57
C VAL A 22 -1.33 -7.26 3.75
N ARG A 23 -1.49 -8.26 4.63
CA ARG A 23 -2.81 -8.82 4.92
C ARG A 23 -3.76 -7.79 5.55
N ALA A 24 -3.25 -6.99 6.49
CA ALA A 24 -4.01 -5.92 7.13
C ALA A 24 -4.40 -4.82 6.13
N LEU A 25 -3.51 -4.46 5.19
CA LEU A 25 -3.80 -3.49 4.14
C LEU A 25 -4.88 -4.01 3.19
N LEU A 26 -4.81 -5.28 2.77
CA LEU A 26 -5.85 -5.89 1.97
C LEU A 26 -7.19 -5.90 2.71
N GLN A 27 -7.20 -6.23 4.01
CA GLN A 27 -8.42 -6.16 4.80
C GLN A 27 -8.99 -4.73 4.83
N PHE A 28 -8.15 -3.71 5.05
CA PHE A 28 -8.57 -2.31 4.97
C PHE A 28 -9.16 -1.96 3.59
N MET A 29 -8.51 -2.38 2.50
CA MET A 29 -8.96 -2.07 1.14
C MET A 29 -10.32 -2.68 0.80
N TYR A 30 -10.58 -3.92 1.23
CA TYR A 30 -11.77 -4.66 0.86
C TYR A 30 -12.93 -4.54 1.86
N VAL A 31 -12.63 -4.25 3.14
CA VAL A 31 -13.63 -4.14 4.21
C VAL A 31 -13.84 -2.68 4.62
N GLY A 32 -12.90 -1.79 4.30
CA GLY A 32 -12.90 -0.37 4.69
C GLY A 32 -12.25 -0.08 6.04
N GLN A 33 -11.92 -1.11 6.82
CA GLN A 33 -11.29 -0.97 8.14
C GLN A 33 -10.41 -2.18 8.50
N VAL A 34 -9.48 -1.96 9.43
CA VAL A 34 -8.62 -3.02 10.00
C VAL A 34 -8.36 -2.74 11.48
N ASN A 35 -8.21 -3.80 12.27
CA ASN A 35 -7.83 -3.70 13.67
C ASN A 35 -6.37 -4.15 13.85
N ILE A 36 -5.57 -3.32 14.51
CA ILE A 36 -4.12 -3.52 14.68
C ILE A 36 -3.71 -3.06 16.07
N ALA A 37 -2.75 -3.77 16.66
CA ALA A 37 -2.22 -3.39 17.97
C ALA A 37 -1.53 -2.02 17.88
N GLN A 38 -1.68 -1.20 18.92
CA GLN A 38 -1.10 0.15 18.97
C GLN A 38 0.42 0.15 18.73
N ALA A 39 1.14 -0.85 19.26
CA ALA A 39 2.57 -1.00 19.06
C ALA A 39 2.98 -1.24 17.59
N GLN A 40 2.06 -1.77 16.77
CA GLN A 40 2.28 -2.08 15.35
C GLN A 40 1.77 -0.98 14.43
N LEU A 41 0.93 -0.06 14.92
CA LEU A 41 0.28 0.98 14.11
C LEU A 41 1.29 1.79 13.29
N SER A 42 2.38 2.25 13.91
CA SER A 42 3.39 3.04 13.21
C SER A 42 4.10 2.25 12.10
N ALA A 43 4.37 0.96 12.32
CA ALA A 43 5.01 0.11 11.31
C ALA A 43 4.07 -0.20 10.15
N PHE A 44 2.79 -0.46 10.46
CA PHE A 44 1.74 -0.62 9.49
C PHE A 44 1.58 0.63 8.60
N LEU A 45 1.48 1.82 9.21
CA LEU A 45 1.31 3.08 8.46
C LEU A 45 2.53 3.39 7.57
N ARG A 46 3.76 3.09 8.01
CA ARG A 46 4.95 3.20 7.14
C ARG A 46 4.86 2.29 5.92
N THR A 47 4.32 1.08 6.09
CA THR A 47 4.11 0.15 4.98
C THR A 47 3.01 0.66 4.04
N ALA A 48 1.93 1.20 4.61
CA ALA A 48 0.85 1.85 3.85
C ALA A 48 1.39 3.01 3.00
N ASP A 49 2.27 3.84 3.59
CA ASP A 49 2.94 4.96 2.93
C ASP A 49 3.87 4.51 1.81
N ALA A 50 4.74 3.52 2.06
CA ALA A 50 5.62 2.98 1.03
C ALA A 50 4.85 2.44 -0.19
N LEU A 51 3.64 1.91 0.03
CA LEU A 51 2.75 1.41 -1.02
C LEU A 51 1.74 2.46 -1.52
N GLN A 52 1.74 3.68 -0.96
CA GLN A 52 0.85 4.80 -1.29
C GLN A 52 -0.64 4.44 -1.22
N ILE A 53 -1.05 3.80 -0.12
CA ILE A 53 -2.44 3.38 0.08
C ILE A 53 -3.34 4.56 0.47
N ARG A 54 -4.16 5.00 -0.49
CA ARG A 54 -5.18 6.05 -0.31
C ARG A 54 -6.07 5.78 0.91
N GLY A 55 -6.30 6.81 1.72
CA GLY A 55 -7.10 6.73 2.94
C GLY A 55 -6.33 6.32 4.20
N LEU A 56 -5.11 5.79 4.04
CA LEU A 56 -4.15 5.56 5.13
C LEU A 56 -2.92 6.47 5.03
N THR A 57 -2.72 7.08 3.86
CA THR A 57 -1.58 7.95 3.55
C THR A 57 -2.08 9.30 3.07
N ASP A 58 -1.38 10.37 3.41
CA ASP A 58 -1.72 11.71 2.96
C ASP A 58 -1.19 11.93 1.52
N CYS A 59 -2.02 11.67 0.52
CA CYS A 59 -1.64 11.75 -0.89
C CYS A 59 -1.52 13.20 -1.42
N SER A 60 -1.47 14.20 -0.54
CA SER A 60 -1.52 15.63 -0.89
C SER A 60 -0.21 16.21 -1.47
N GLN A 61 0.81 15.38 -1.73
CA GLN A 61 2.10 15.83 -2.28
C GLN A 61 2.38 15.45 -3.75
N HIS A 62 1.38 15.09 -4.56
CA HIS A 62 1.54 15.03 -6.02
C HIS A 62 1.00 16.30 -6.69
N ASN A 63 1.66 17.42 -6.38
CA ASN A 63 1.98 18.54 -7.27
C ASN A 63 1.16 18.68 -8.58
N ASP A 64 -0.12 19.03 -8.49
CA ASP A 64 -0.77 19.89 -9.50
C ASP A 64 -0.17 21.30 -9.36
N LYS A 65 1.09 21.46 -9.81
CA LYS A 65 1.57 22.78 -10.19
C LYS A 65 0.68 23.22 -11.34
N LYS A 66 -0.25 24.13 -11.02
CA LYS A 66 -0.97 24.98 -11.96
C LYS A 66 -0.06 25.26 -13.16
N VAL A 67 -0.37 24.64 -14.30
CA VAL A 67 0.22 25.03 -15.56
C VAL A 67 -0.31 26.43 -15.82
N ASN A 68 0.56 27.41 -15.65
CA ASN A 68 0.27 28.79 -16.01
C ASN A 68 0.33 28.84 -17.54
N ARG A 69 -0.82 28.88 -18.19
CA ARG A 69 -1.00 29.40 -19.56
C ARG A 69 -2.23 30.30 -19.55
#